data_AF-A0AAV2IVK4-F1
#
_entry.id   AF-A0AAV2IVK4-F1
#
_cell.length_a   1.000
_cell.length_b   1.000
_cell.length_c   1.000
_cell.angle_alpha   90.00
_cell.angle_beta   90.00
_cell.angle_gamma   90.00
#
_symmetry.space_group_name_H-M   'P 1'
#
loop_
_entity.id
_entity.type
_entity.pdbx_description
1 polymer ?
#
loop_
_entity_poly.entity_id
_entity_poly.type
_entity_poly.pdbx_seq_one_letter_code
_entity_poly.pdbx_strand_id
1 'polypeptide(L)'
;QEVRSSEAIIGFLVSREFTVTKHYRGIKTAFKAEFGENEFGGKKKPNICLVCRYDAVRKKGHVNGNNLVVQATVAAALGLKAVIRASSSKIGKV
;
A
#
# COMPACT_ATOMS: atom_id res chain seq x y z
N GLN A 1 7.13 -0.93 -18.05
CA GLN A 1 7.41 -2.18 -17.30
C GLN A 1 6.46 -2.20 -16.08
N GLU A 2 6.13 -3.37 -15.50
CA GLU A 2 5.21 -3.61 -14.35
C GLU A 2 3.76 -3.08 -14.39
N VAL A 3 3.23 -2.62 -15.53
CA VAL A 3 1.87 -2.02 -15.62
C VAL A 3 0.79 -2.95 -15.04
N ARG A 4 0.77 -4.22 -15.49
CA ARG A 4 -0.20 -5.22 -15.01
C ARG A 4 -0.08 -5.50 -13.51
N SER A 5 1.15 -5.58 -12.99
CA SER A 5 1.39 -5.79 -11.57
C SER A 5 0.87 -4.61 -10.75
N SER A 6 1.20 -3.37 -11.15
CA SER A 6 0.70 -2.18 -10.47
C SER A 6 -0.82 -2.11 -10.51
N GLU A 7 -1.44 -2.38 -11.66
CA GLU A 7 -2.91 -2.32 -11.81
C GLU A 7 -3.62 -3.37 -10.97
N ALA A 8 -3.10 -4.60 -10.92
CA ALA A 8 -3.66 -5.67 -10.09
C ALA A 8 -3.60 -5.31 -8.60
N ILE A 9 -2.46 -4.79 -8.12
CA ILE A 9 -2.30 -4.39 -6.72
C ILE A 9 -3.20 -3.20 -6.39
N ILE A 10 -3.24 -2.19 -7.25
CA ILE A 10 -4.11 -1.02 -7.08
C ILE A 10 -5.57 -1.44 -7.05
N GLY A 11 -6.01 -2.26 -7.99
CA GLY A 11 -7.39 -2.74 -8.05
C GLY A 11 -7.79 -3.48 -6.78
N PHE A 12 -6.91 -4.35 -6.27
CA PHE A 12 -7.14 -5.05 -5.01
C PHE A 12 -7.19 -4.09 -3.81
N LEU A 13 -6.28 -3.12 -3.70
CA LEU A 13 -6.28 -2.16 -2.58
C LEU A 13 -7.52 -1.25 -2.62
N VAL A 14 -7.94 -0.81 -3.81
CA VAL A 14 -9.18 -0.04 -4.02
C VAL A 14 -10.40 -0.87 -3.62
N SER A 15 -10.47 -2.15 -4.01
CA SER A 15 -11.57 -3.05 -3.59
C SER A 15 -11.57 -3.32 -2.09
N ARG A 16 -10.47 -2.99 -1.40
CA ARG A 16 -10.33 -3.00 0.06
C ARG A 16 -10.37 -1.60 0.64
N GLU A 17 -11.01 -0.64 -0.03
CA GLU A 17 -11.32 0.70 0.48
C GLU A 17 -10.09 1.55 0.85
N PHE A 18 -8.91 1.25 0.29
CA PHE A 18 -7.78 2.17 0.36
C PHE A 18 -7.98 3.31 -0.63
N THR A 19 -7.59 4.52 -0.24
CA THR A 19 -7.47 5.64 -1.17
C THR A 19 -6.13 5.50 -1.90
N VAL A 20 -6.17 5.42 -3.24
CA VAL A 20 -4.96 5.18 -4.03
C VAL A 20 -4.64 6.34 -4.96
N THR A 21 -3.46 6.93 -4.79
CA THR A 21 -2.85 7.85 -5.76
C THR A 21 -2.00 7.06 -6.74
N LYS A 22 -2.42 7.00 -8.01
CA LYS A 22 -1.65 6.42 -9.11
C LYS A 22 -0.55 7.36 -9.58
N HIS A 23 0.41 6.83 -10.34
CA HIS A 23 1.52 7.59 -10.96
C HIS A 23 2.32 8.40 -9.93
N TYR A 24 2.53 7.82 -8.75
CA TYR A 24 3.08 8.52 -7.61
C TYR A 24 4.47 9.09 -7.94
N ARG A 25 4.66 10.39 -7.67
CA ARG A 25 5.90 11.13 -7.96
C ARG A 25 6.33 11.07 -9.43
N GLY A 26 5.35 10.98 -10.36
CA GLY A 26 5.60 10.95 -11.80
C GLY A 26 6.01 9.60 -12.37
N ILE A 27 6.10 8.54 -11.54
CA ILE A 27 6.46 7.20 -11.99
C ILE A 27 5.19 6.45 -12.38
N LYS A 28 5.04 6.10 -13.66
CA LYS A 28 3.80 5.52 -14.21
C LYS A 28 3.28 4.29 -13.46
N THR A 29 4.15 3.44 -12.95
CA THR A 29 3.75 2.24 -12.21
C THR A 29 3.72 2.41 -10.70
N ALA A 30 4.29 3.49 -10.16
CA ALA A 30 4.25 3.74 -8.72
C ALA A 30 2.86 4.18 -8.27
N PHE A 31 2.50 3.80 -7.04
CA PHE A 31 1.27 4.21 -6.40
C PHE A 31 1.50 4.44 -4.91
N LYS A 32 0.64 5.24 -4.30
CA LYS A 32 0.54 5.41 -2.85
C LYS A 32 -0.87 5.02 -2.45
N ALA A 33 -1.00 4.05 -1.54
CA ALA A 33 -2.28 3.62 -0.98
C ALA A 33 -2.33 4.03 0.49
N GLU A 34 -3.45 4.60 0.91
CA GLU A 34 -3.60 5.17 2.26
C GLU A 34 -4.94 4.75 2.88
N PHE A 35 -4.92 4.47 4.18
CA PHE A 35 -6.11 4.27 5.01
C PHE A 35 -5.93 4.88 6.40
N GLY A 36 -6.89 5.71 6.83
CA GLY A 36 -6.87 6.41 8.11
C GLY A 36 -6.62 7.91 7.97
N GLU A 37 -6.36 8.58 9.09
CA GLU A 37 -6.21 10.03 9.17
C GLU A 37 -4.82 10.38 9.73
N ASN A 38 -4.14 11.37 9.13
CA ASN A 38 -2.82 11.85 9.57
C ASN A 38 -2.89 12.86 10.73
N GLU A 39 -4.05 13.45 10.95
CA GLU A 39 -4.29 14.47 11.96
C GLU A 39 -5.72 14.35 12.51
N PHE A 40 -5.89 14.54 13.81
CA PHE A 40 -7.21 14.61 14.44
C PHE A 40 -7.21 15.66 15.55
N GLY A 41 -8.15 16.61 15.53
CA GLY A 41 -8.26 17.69 16.50
C GLY A 41 -7.01 18.59 16.56
N GLY A 42 -6.39 18.88 15.41
CA GLY A 42 -5.17 19.69 15.33
C GLY A 42 -3.88 18.97 15.73
N LYS A 43 -3.94 17.66 16.03
CA LYS A 43 -2.78 16.87 16.48
C LYS A 43 -2.41 15.80 15.47
N LYS A 44 -1.16 15.83 15.02
CA LYS A 44 -0.59 14.80 14.13
C LYS A 44 -0.62 13.43 14.80
N LYS A 45 -0.88 12.40 14.00
CA LYS A 45 -0.87 11.01 14.40
C LYS A 45 0.28 10.25 13.71
N PRO A 46 0.72 9.12 14.27
CA PRO A 46 1.70 8.27 13.62
C PRO A 46 1.22 7.79 12.23
N ASN A 47 2.14 7.77 11.27
CA ASN A 47 1.90 7.25 9.93
C ASN A 47 2.89 6.10 9.67
N ILE A 48 2.39 4.93 9.32
CA ILE A 48 3.23 3.77 9.02
C ILE A 48 3.32 3.61 7.50
N CYS A 49 4.50 3.79 6.92
CA CYS A 49 4.71 3.58 5.49
C CYS A 49 5.22 2.15 5.25
N LEU A 50 4.51 1.39 4.42
CA LEU A 50 4.94 0.07 3.97
C LEU A 50 5.41 0.14 2.52
N VAL A 51 6.66 -0.26 2.27
CA VAL A 51 7.25 -0.22 0.94
C VAL A 51 6.99 -1.53 0.21
N CYS A 52 6.25 -1.45 -0.90
CA CYS A 52 5.90 -2.57 -1.76
C CYS A 52 6.77 -2.56 -3.03
N ARG A 53 7.44 -3.67 -3.32
CA ARG A 53 8.29 -3.84 -4.51
C ARG A 53 7.79 -5.03 -5.33
N TYR A 54 7.51 -4.81 -6.63
CA TYR A 54 6.87 -5.78 -7.52
C TYR A 54 7.57 -5.94 -8.88
N ASP A 55 8.79 -5.45 -9.04
CA ASP A 55 9.55 -5.65 -10.27
C ASP A 55 10.01 -7.11 -10.42
N ALA A 56 10.26 -7.49 -11.67
CA ALA A 56 10.77 -8.80 -12.05
C ALA A 56 12.07 -8.65 -12.85
N VAL A 57 12.94 -9.65 -12.77
CA VAL A 57 14.16 -9.68 -13.56
C VAL A 57 13.82 -10.05 -14.99
N ARG A 58 14.27 -9.22 -15.96
CA ARG A 58 14.01 -9.43 -17.39
C ARG A 58 14.38 -10.86 -17.82
N LYS A 59 13.44 -11.55 -18.48
CA LYS A 59 13.54 -12.96 -18.94
C LYS A 59 13.69 -14.02 -17.82
N LYS A 60 13.80 -13.63 -16.54
CA LYS A 60 13.91 -14.58 -15.41
C LYS A 60 12.68 -14.58 -14.51
N GLY A 61 11.84 -13.55 -14.57
CA GLY A 61 10.66 -13.45 -13.71
C GLY A 61 11.03 -13.05 -12.28
N HIS A 62 10.22 -13.46 -11.30
CA HIS A 62 10.36 -13.08 -9.88
C HIS A 62 11.38 -13.94 -9.11
N VAL A 63 12.59 -14.09 -9.63
CA VAL A 63 13.66 -14.85 -8.95
C VAL A 63 14.09 -14.27 -7.60
N ASN A 64 13.82 -12.98 -7.37
CA ASN A 64 14.14 -12.29 -6.11
C ASN A 64 12.98 -12.34 -5.10
N GLY A 65 11.87 -13.03 -5.41
CA GLY A 65 10.73 -13.15 -4.50
C GLY A 65 9.92 -11.86 -4.30
N ASN A 66 10.08 -10.86 -5.17
CA ASN A 66 9.34 -9.59 -5.07
C ASN A 66 7.81 -9.79 -5.08
N ASN A 67 7.31 -10.84 -5.73
CA ASN A 67 5.90 -11.24 -5.64
C ASN A 67 5.46 -11.54 -4.20
N LEU A 68 6.31 -12.19 -3.40
CA LEU A 68 6.02 -12.48 -2.00
C LEU A 68 6.14 -11.21 -1.13
N VAL A 69 7.11 -10.34 -1.44
CA VAL A 69 7.23 -9.03 -0.78
C VAL A 69 5.93 -8.23 -0.93
N VAL A 70 5.36 -8.18 -2.13
CA VAL A 70 4.05 -7.53 -2.37
C VAL A 70 2.97 -8.11 -1.47
N GLN A 71 2.84 -9.44 -1.44
CA GLN A 71 1.81 -10.10 -0.64
C GLN A 71 1.96 -9.80 0.84
N ALA A 72 3.18 -9.90 1.38
CA ALA A 72 3.46 -9.60 2.78
C ALA A 72 3.15 -8.12 3.11
N THR A 73 3.55 -7.19 2.26
CA THR A 73 3.27 -5.77 2.42
C THR A 73 1.77 -5.47 2.41
N VAL A 74 1.03 -6.03 1.44
CA VAL A 74 -0.42 -5.83 1.33
C VAL A 74 -1.15 -6.47 2.52
N ALA A 75 -0.73 -7.65 2.97
CA ALA A 75 -1.29 -8.30 4.14
C ALA A 75 -1.07 -7.47 5.42
N ALA A 76 0.13 -6.93 5.61
CA ALA A 76 0.43 -6.02 6.72
C ALA A 76 -0.42 -4.74 6.66
N ALA A 77 -0.61 -4.16 5.48
CA ALA A 77 -1.48 -3.01 5.30
C ALA A 77 -2.94 -3.30 5.68
N LEU A 78 -3.47 -4.47 5.29
CA LEU A 78 -4.80 -4.91 5.67
C LEU A 78 -4.94 -5.15 7.17
N GLY A 79 -3.92 -5.74 7.81
CA GLY A 79 -3.87 -5.93 9.27
C GLY A 79 -3.90 -4.58 10.01
N LEU A 80 -3.07 -3.63 9.59
CA LEU A 80 -3.06 -2.27 10.15
C LEU A 80 -4.40 -1.55 9.93
N LYS A 81 -4.99 -1.67 8.73
CA LYS A 81 -6.33 -1.14 8.45
C LYS A 81 -7.37 -1.71 9.42
N ALA A 82 -7.34 -3.02 9.69
CA ALA A 82 -8.28 -3.65 10.62
C ALA A 82 -8.12 -3.09 12.04
N VAL A 83 -6.88 -2.90 12.51
CA VAL A 83 -6.59 -2.29 13.81
C VAL A 83 -7.06 -0.83 13.87
N ILE A 84 -6.81 -0.03 12.82
CA ILE A 84 -7.27 1.36 12.71
C ILE A 84 -8.81 1.43 12.79
N ARG A 85 -9.52 0.49 12.15
CA ARG A 85 -10.99 0.41 12.21
C ARG A 85 -11.52 -0.01 13.57
N ALA A 86 -10.88 -0.99 14.20
CA ALA A 86 -11.33 -1.54 15.48
C ALA A 86 -10.99 -0.63 16.66
N SER A 87 -10.05 0.31 16.50
CA SER A 87 -9.66 1.21 17.56
C SER A 87 -10.77 2.20 17.92
N SER A 88 -11.09 2.30 19.21
CA SER A 88 -11.97 3.35 19.76
C SER A 88 -11.33 4.74 19.70
N SER A 89 -10.02 4.81 19.44
CA SER A 89 -9.26 6.05 19.33
C SER A 89 -8.78 6.28 17.90
N LYS A 90 -8.61 7.55 17.53
CA LYS A 90 -7.99 7.93 16.25
C LYS A 90 -6.47 7.77 16.35
N ILE A 91 -5.98 6.61 15.92
CA ILE A 91 -4.58 6.18 16.14
C ILE A 91 -3.61 6.48 14.98
N GLY A 92 -4.11 6.87 13.80
CA GLY A 92 -3.27 7.31 12.68
C GLY A 92 -3.66 6.69 11.35
N LYS A 93 -2.66 6.53 10.48
CA LYS A 93 -2.86 5.95 9.13
C LYS A 93 -1.74 4.98 8.73
N VAL A 94 -2.06 4.14 7.76
CA VAL A 94 -1.13 3.33 6.97
C VAL A 94 -1.20 3.76 5.51
#